data_AF-A0A182I2K5-F1
#
_entry.id   AF-A0A182I2K5-F1
#
_cell.length_a   1.000
_cell.length_b   1.000
_cell.length_c   1.000
_cell.angle_alpha   90.00
_cell.angle_beta   90.00
_cell.angle_gamma   90.00
#
_symmetry.space_group_name_H-M   'P 1'
#
loop_
_entity.id
_entity.type
_entity.pdbx_description
1 polymer ?
#
loop_
_entity_poly.entity_id
_entity_poly.type
_entity_poly.pdbx_seq_one_letter_code
_entity_poly.pdbx_strand_id
1 'polypeptide(L)'
;MGEKLSPSPSAPAVDTSSPKHNAEVAAKERPKKRRNSKEEKQAAATDASSPKHNAKGTDAASKEKPKQRRNSKEEKQSLAQPGQLANRKSILMAYALWLVGGVFGVHHFYLRQDRRAFVWWCTFGYAGIGWLADVLQIPSMVRDVNNDPRFVEEFNAKLRTNRKPPFSTGRFLLAIMIGYFWGQLISLAIPQTEFVGIDWGFLHWLIPFGVALGVWTVGNTGREKGVLWHCLVASYVSYLSRYFIMEEEYWFTIMSFCSALAFDNLSKEWNLEVPKKKRLVRRLAVLTTAAVIYLALWGCFLYFNGTITDSEGDEVPVHEALYNFLKSPWWTDLKQTLHDTYQFAKHHGWAEVWKQIVDSMDVDGEQNAYKVLGISATASQVEIKTLCRNLSKETHPDKVKDKSRLRAAEERFMEIQQACEALSKTRRKRRQRNKKSDEL
;
A
#
# COMPACT_ATOMS: atom_id res chain seq x y z
N MET A 1 4.38 -36.52 63.24
CA MET A 1 5.62 -37.18 62.78
C MET A 1 6.07 -36.41 61.53
N GLY A 2 7.06 -35.54 61.49
CA GLY A 2 8.19 -35.26 62.36
C GLY A 2 9.40 -35.00 61.45
N GLU A 3 9.87 -33.74 61.42
CA GLU A 3 11.27 -33.30 61.17
C GLU A 3 11.92 -33.58 59.79
N LYS A 4 12.85 -32.80 59.22
CA LYS A 4 13.42 -31.45 59.42
C LYS A 4 14.50 -31.20 58.33
N LEU A 5 14.87 -29.92 58.19
CA LEU A 5 16.24 -29.39 57.95
C LEU A 5 16.89 -29.39 56.53
N SER A 6 17.05 -28.16 56.02
CA SER A 6 18.22 -27.64 55.28
C SER A 6 19.51 -27.71 56.15
N PRO A 7 20.75 -27.57 55.62
CA PRO A 7 21.28 -26.26 55.18
C PRO A 7 22.38 -26.27 54.07
N SER A 8 22.71 -25.07 53.58
CA SER A 8 23.97 -24.70 52.88
C SER A 8 25.18 -24.76 53.84
N PRO A 9 26.47 -24.78 53.38
CA PRO A 9 27.27 -23.54 53.46
C PRO A 9 28.51 -23.39 52.52
N SER A 10 28.87 -22.11 52.30
CA SER A 10 30.19 -21.41 52.39
C SER A 10 31.47 -21.82 51.61
N ALA A 11 32.11 -20.76 51.09
CA ALA A 11 33.48 -20.61 50.57
C ALA A 11 34.62 -20.88 51.58
N PRO A 12 35.88 -20.73 51.13
CA PRO A 12 36.83 -19.87 51.86
C PRO A 12 37.62 -18.90 50.97
N ALA A 13 38.19 -17.88 51.63
CA ALA A 13 38.97 -16.76 51.10
C ALA A 13 40.42 -16.80 51.64
N VAL A 14 41.21 -15.77 51.25
CA VAL A 14 42.45 -15.24 51.91
C VAL A 14 43.77 -15.90 51.40
N ASP A 15 44.88 -15.24 51.00
CA ASP A 15 45.41 -13.91 51.34
C ASP A 15 46.51 -13.33 50.38
N THR A 16 46.67 -11.99 50.51
CA THR A 16 47.86 -11.09 50.37
C THR A 16 48.89 -11.14 49.23
N SER A 17 49.09 -10.00 48.55
CA SER A 17 50.18 -9.03 48.83
C SER A 17 50.44 -8.05 47.66
N SER A 18 50.54 -6.75 47.97
CA SER A 18 51.06 -5.68 47.09
C SER A 18 52.59 -5.54 47.28
N PRO A 19 53.32 -4.92 46.32
CA PRO A 19 53.75 -3.54 46.57
C PRO A 19 53.75 -2.61 45.34
N LYS A 20 53.78 -1.30 45.65
CA LYS A 20 53.87 -0.12 44.78
C LYS A 20 55.27 0.06 44.18
N HIS A 21 55.41 0.60 42.95
CA HIS A 21 56.01 1.92 42.64
C HIS A 21 56.23 2.19 41.12
N ASN A 22 56.04 3.47 40.74
CA ASN A 22 56.61 4.26 39.62
C ASN A 22 56.11 3.96 38.18
N ALA A 23 55.30 4.84 37.56
CA ALA A 23 55.63 6.13 36.93
C ALA A 23 56.33 5.97 35.56
N GLU A 24 55.62 6.24 34.45
CA GLU A 24 56.09 7.17 33.41
C GLU A 24 54.97 7.52 32.39
N VAL A 25 54.95 8.79 32.02
CA VAL A 25 54.04 9.46 31.08
C VAL A 25 54.58 9.32 29.66
N ALA A 26 53.76 8.91 28.69
CA ALA A 26 54.06 9.18 27.27
C ALA A 26 52.80 9.10 26.39
N ALA A 27 52.15 10.25 26.20
CA ALA A 27 51.25 10.49 25.08
C ALA A 27 52.06 10.65 23.78
N LYS A 28 51.65 9.98 22.70
CA LYS A 28 52.27 10.12 21.37
C LYS A 28 51.21 10.55 20.35
N GLU A 29 51.09 11.86 20.17
CA GLU A 29 50.51 12.49 18.98
C GLU A 29 51.56 12.61 17.85
N ARG A 30 51.06 12.65 16.60
CA ARG A 30 51.50 13.39 15.39
C ARG A 30 51.55 12.51 14.12
N PRO A 31 51.51 13.06 12.89
CA PRO A 31 51.52 14.50 12.52
C PRO A 31 50.48 14.95 11.46
N LYS A 32 50.07 16.22 11.59
CA LYS A 32 49.53 17.06 10.50
C LYS A 32 50.65 17.45 9.51
N LYS A 33 50.32 17.44 8.22
CA LYS A 33 51.22 17.74 7.10
C LYS A 33 51.24 19.25 6.78
N ARG A 34 52.45 19.73 6.50
CA ARG A 34 52.94 21.09 6.15
C ARG A 34 52.25 21.74 4.93
N ARG A 35 51.89 23.04 5.05
CA ARG A 35 52.51 24.25 4.44
C ARG A 35 52.57 24.31 2.91
N ASN A 36 51.99 25.36 2.33
CA ASN A 36 52.76 26.38 1.62
C ASN A 36 52.00 27.70 1.50
N SER A 37 52.65 28.77 1.96
CA SER A 37 52.32 30.18 1.79
C SER A 37 53.52 30.86 1.13
N LYS A 38 53.28 31.56 0.03
CA LYS A 38 54.09 32.62 -0.59
C LYS A 38 53.11 33.77 -0.80
N GLU A 39 53.38 35.05 -0.60
CA GLU A 39 54.54 35.83 -0.17
C GLU A 39 53.91 37.19 0.16
N GLU A 40 54.25 37.76 1.32
CA GLU A 40 53.84 39.09 1.72
C GLU A 40 55.05 40.02 1.57
N LYS A 41 54.89 41.15 0.89
CA LYS A 41 55.84 42.26 0.93
C LYS A 41 55.12 43.53 1.42
N GLN A 42 55.51 43.89 2.64
CA GLN A 42 55.57 45.19 3.30
C GLN A 42 55.41 46.44 2.42
N ALA A 43 54.68 47.45 2.89
CA ALA A 43 55.25 48.56 3.68
C ALA A 43 54.17 49.61 4.04
N ALA A 44 54.31 50.18 5.24
CA ALA A 44 53.50 51.22 5.84
C ALA A 44 54.11 52.62 5.64
N ALA A 45 53.27 53.66 5.64
CA ALA A 45 53.50 55.06 6.10
C ALA A 45 52.38 55.96 5.52
N THR A 46 51.40 56.40 6.33
CA THR A 46 51.32 57.74 6.98
C THR A 46 51.52 58.91 6.02
N ASP A 47 50.47 59.68 5.71
CA ASP A 47 50.22 60.95 6.41
C ASP A 47 49.00 61.74 5.90
N ALA A 48 48.54 62.60 6.80
CA ALA A 48 47.34 63.42 6.80
C ALA A 48 47.19 64.44 5.65
N SER A 49 45.95 64.78 5.28
CA SER A 49 45.37 66.13 5.46
C SER A 49 44.09 66.34 4.61
N SER A 50 43.01 66.67 5.31
CA SER A 50 41.91 67.52 4.82
C SER A 50 42.23 68.96 5.26
N PRO A 51 41.72 70.07 4.67
CA PRO A 51 40.27 70.26 4.48
C PRO A 51 39.77 71.20 3.34
N LYS A 52 38.45 71.06 3.06
CA LYS A 52 37.39 72.07 2.77
C LYS A 52 37.61 73.18 1.72
N HIS A 53 36.67 73.25 0.75
CA HIS A 53 35.68 74.35 0.55
C HIS A 53 34.81 74.01 -0.70
N ASN A 54 33.51 73.77 -0.57
CA ASN A 54 32.38 74.71 -0.57
C ASN A 54 32.03 75.28 -1.95
N ALA A 55 30.86 74.92 -2.51
CA ALA A 55 29.86 75.87 -3.05
C ALA A 55 28.65 75.15 -3.70
N LYS A 56 27.47 75.67 -3.36
CA LYS A 56 26.13 75.45 -3.93
C LYS A 56 26.04 75.89 -5.40
N GLY A 57 25.11 75.29 -6.14
CA GLY A 57 24.53 75.89 -7.35
C GLY A 57 23.60 74.94 -8.08
N THR A 58 22.32 75.29 -8.13
CA THR A 58 21.21 74.60 -8.80
C THR A 58 21.31 74.74 -10.33
N ASP A 59 20.76 73.78 -11.08
CA ASP A 59 19.73 74.02 -12.11
C ASP A 59 19.53 72.81 -13.05
N ALA A 60 18.36 72.80 -13.66
CA ALA A 60 17.63 71.66 -14.16
C ALA A 60 17.99 71.20 -15.59
N ALA A 61 17.56 69.97 -15.87
CA ALA A 61 17.11 69.43 -17.15
C ALA A 61 18.16 69.18 -18.25
N SER A 62 18.58 67.92 -18.39
CA SER A 62 18.81 67.32 -19.71
C SER A 62 18.32 65.86 -19.74
N LYS A 63 17.60 65.53 -20.80
CA LYS A 63 17.03 64.21 -21.09
C LYS A 63 18.16 63.24 -21.48
N GLU A 64 18.37 62.19 -20.71
CA GLU A 64 19.05 60.98 -21.19
C GLU A 64 18.10 59.77 -21.08
N LYS A 65 17.86 59.11 -22.22
CA LYS A 65 17.17 57.81 -22.30
C LYS A 65 18.08 56.74 -21.68
N PRO A 66 17.61 55.88 -20.75
CA PRO A 66 18.36 54.70 -20.39
C PRO A 66 18.25 53.66 -21.51
N LYS A 67 19.41 53.31 -22.08
CA LYS A 67 19.60 52.22 -23.03
C LYS A 67 19.31 50.90 -22.31
N GLN A 68 18.06 50.44 -22.40
CA GLN A 68 17.64 49.15 -21.88
C GLN A 68 18.33 48.04 -22.69
N ARG A 69 19.51 47.58 -22.23
CA ARG A 69 20.10 46.32 -22.66
C ARG A 69 19.15 45.21 -22.21
N ARG A 70 18.19 44.86 -23.07
CA ARG A 70 17.40 43.64 -22.94
C ARG A 70 18.38 42.48 -22.93
N ASN A 71 18.54 41.83 -21.78
CA ASN A 71 19.25 40.57 -21.65
C ASN A 71 18.47 39.49 -22.42
N SER A 72 18.76 39.36 -23.72
CA SER A 72 18.24 38.32 -24.63
C SER A 72 18.64 36.89 -24.22
N LYS A 73 19.38 36.73 -23.11
CA LYS A 73 19.73 35.45 -22.49
C LYS A 73 18.68 34.94 -21.50
N GLU A 74 17.92 35.81 -20.84
CA GLU A 74 16.87 35.41 -19.89
C GLU A 74 15.56 35.07 -20.61
N GLU A 75 15.26 35.77 -21.71
CA GLU A 75 14.06 35.50 -22.53
C GLU A 75 14.20 34.20 -23.36
N LYS A 76 15.43 33.70 -23.56
CA LYS A 76 15.68 32.39 -24.19
C LYS A 76 15.56 31.20 -23.23
N GLN A 77 15.34 31.42 -21.94
CA GLN A 77 15.09 30.35 -20.96
C GLN A 77 13.60 30.08 -20.70
N SER A 78 12.69 30.96 -21.13
CA SER A 78 11.23 30.77 -21.00
C SER A 78 10.59 30.01 -22.16
N LEU A 79 11.30 29.83 -23.28
CA LEU A 79 10.86 28.96 -24.37
C LEU A 79 11.24 27.51 -24.05
N ALA A 80 10.28 26.73 -23.56
CA ALA A 80 10.44 25.29 -23.33
C ALA A 80 11.09 24.64 -24.57
N GLN A 81 12.24 24.00 -24.38
CA GLN A 81 12.93 23.31 -25.48
C GLN A 81 11.96 22.34 -26.18
N PRO A 82 11.91 22.29 -27.52
CA PRO A 82 10.90 21.52 -28.27
C PRO A 82 10.88 20.02 -27.92
N GLY A 83 11.99 19.45 -27.44
CA GLY A 83 12.06 18.07 -26.95
C GLY A 83 11.42 17.81 -25.57
N GLN A 84 11.11 18.85 -24.77
CA GLN A 84 10.45 18.70 -23.47
C GLN A 84 8.92 18.60 -23.59
N LEU A 85 8.32 19.24 -24.60
CA LEU A 85 6.86 19.22 -24.82
C LEU A 85 6.34 17.84 -25.23
N ALA A 86 7.07 17.12 -26.10
CA ALA A 86 6.73 15.76 -26.53
C ALA A 86 6.81 14.70 -25.40
N ASN A 87 7.34 15.07 -24.23
CA ASN A 87 7.65 14.16 -23.14
C ASN A 87 6.86 14.47 -21.85
N ARG A 88 5.92 15.42 -21.90
CA ARG A 88 5.06 15.72 -20.76
C ARG A 88 4.07 14.59 -20.49
N LYS A 89 3.85 14.33 -19.21
CA LYS A 89 2.82 13.42 -18.70
C LYS A 89 1.47 14.13 -18.67
N SER A 90 0.44 13.46 -19.16
CA SER A 90 -0.92 14.00 -19.19
C SER A 90 -1.65 13.65 -17.90
N ILE A 91 -2.41 14.63 -17.37
CA ILE A 91 -3.28 14.44 -16.21
C ILE A 91 -4.43 13.50 -16.56
N LEU A 92 -5.04 13.65 -17.74
CA LEU A 92 -6.13 12.79 -18.21
C LEU A 92 -5.70 11.33 -18.30
N MET A 93 -4.50 11.08 -18.83
CA MET A 93 -3.94 9.73 -18.89
C MET A 93 -3.68 9.16 -17.49
N ALA A 94 -3.20 9.98 -16.56
CA ALA A 94 -3.01 9.54 -15.18
C ALA A 94 -4.33 9.13 -14.50
N TYR A 95 -5.42 9.87 -14.74
CA TYR A 95 -6.76 9.51 -14.25
C TYR A 95 -7.36 8.29 -14.96
N ALA A 96 -7.17 8.15 -16.27
CA ALA A 96 -7.61 6.95 -17.00
C ALA A 96 -6.93 5.69 -16.47
N LEU A 97 -5.61 5.76 -16.21
CA LEU A 97 -4.85 4.67 -15.62
C LEU A 97 -5.23 4.42 -14.15
N TRP A 98 -5.60 5.46 -13.41
CA TRP A 98 -6.12 5.33 -12.04
C TRP A 98 -7.50 4.66 -12.01
N LEU A 99 -8.38 4.92 -12.98
CA LEU A 99 -9.70 4.30 -13.04
C LEU A 99 -9.62 2.81 -13.40
N VAL A 100 -8.83 2.46 -14.44
CA VAL A 100 -8.76 1.08 -14.95
C VAL A 100 -7.78 0.21 -14.16
N GLY A 101 -6.67 0.79 -13.69
CA GLY A 101 -5.57 0.06 -13.05
C GLY A 101 -5.06 0.69 -11.76
N GLY A 102 -5.84 1.58 -11.14
CA GLY A 102 -5.40 2.31 -9.94
C GLY A 102 -5.24 1.42 -8.72
N VAL A 103 -6.08 0.39 -8.56
CA VAL A 103 -5.98 -0.60 -7.48
C VAL A 103 -4.61 -1.30 -7.52
N PHE A 104 -4.08 -1.55 -8.73
CA PHE A 104 -2.77 -2.16 -8.94
C PHE A 104 -1.62 -1.14 -9.01
N GLY A 105 -1.88 0.16 -8.88
CA GLY A 105 -0.86 1.22 -8.91
C GLY A 105 -0.29 1.57 -10.29
N VAL A 106 -1.01 1.27 -11.38
CA VAL A 106 -0.52 1.52 -12.76
C VAL A 106 -0.26 3.01 -13.03
N HIS A 107 -1.06 3.91 -12.47
CA HIS A 107 -0.87 5.36 -12.57
C HIS A 107 0.45 5.81 -11.93
N HIS A 108 0.87 5.24 -10.79
CA HIS A 108 2.17 5.52 -10.20
C HIS A 108 3.33 5.02 -11.07
N PHE A 109 3.16 3.88 -11.74
CA PHE A 109 4.14 3.39 -12.69
C PHE A 109 4.27 4.34 -13.91
N TYR A 110 3.17 4.90 -14.40
CA TYR A 110 3.19 5.95 -15.44
C TYR A 110 3.93 7.22 -15.01
N LEU A 111 3.73 7.62 -13.74
CA LEU A 111 4.37 8.76 -13.10
C LEU A 111 5.84 8.50 -12.68
N ARG A 112 6.40 7.33 -13.01
CA ARG A 112 7.79 6.94 -12.68
C ARG A 112 8.07 6.81 -11.18
N GLN A 113 7.04 6.58 -10.39
CA GLN A 113 7.12 6.40 -8.95
C GLN A 113 7.13 4.90 -8.61
N ASP A 114 8.20 4.19 -9.00
CA ASP A 114 8.29 2.72 -8.92
C ASP A 114 8.05 2.18 -7.50
N ARG A 115 8.56 2.85 -6.47
CA ARG A 115 8.38 2.46 -5.07
C ARG A 115 6.91 2.55 -4.63
N ARG A 116 6.21 3.63 -5.01
CA ARG A 116 4.77 3.77 -4.77
C ARG A 116 3.99 2.70 -5.54
N ALA A 117 4.30 2.51 -6.81
CA ALA A 117 3.63 1.48 -7.62
C ALA A 117 3.74 0.09 -6.97
N PHE A 118 4.92 -0.29 -6.47
CA PHE A 118 5.12 -1.55 -5.78
C PHE A 118 4.31 -1.66 -4.48
N VAL A 119 4.35 -0.64 -3.63
CA VAL A 119 3.57 -0.63 -2.38
C VAL A 119 2.07 -0.67 -2.65
N TRP A 120 1.57 0.03 -3.68
CA TRP A 120 0.18 -0.04 -4.12
C TRP A 120 -0.20 -1.44 -4.55
N TRP A 121 0.64 -2.10 -5.35
CA TRP A 121 0.40 -3.45 -5.81
C TRP A 121 0.37 -4.47 -4.65
N CYS A 122 1.27 -4.35 -3.67
CA CYS A 122 1.26 -5.21 -2.49
C CYS A 122 0.02 -5.04 -1.60
N THR A 123 -0.57 -3.84 -1.55
CA THR A 123 -1.63 -3.48 -0.58
C THR A 123 -3.00 -3.20 -1.20
N PHE A 124 -3.13 -3.38 -2.51
CA PHE A 124 -4.31 -2.99 -3.29
C PHE A 124 -4.74 -1.54 -3.03
N GLY A 125 -3.77 -0.63 -2.96
CA GLY A 125 -4.01 0.79 -2.68
C GLY A 125 -4.40 1.09 -1.24
N TYR A 126 -3.71 0.50 -0.26
CA TYR A 126 -3.98 0.63 1.18
C TYR A 126 -5.42 0.28 1.54
N ALA A 127 -5.89 -0.90 1.12
CA ALA A 127 -7.27 -1.34 1.31
C ALA A 127 -8.31 -0.33 0.78
N GLY A 128 -8.01 0.32 -0.36
CA GLY A 128 -8.90 1.28 -1.04
C GLY A 128 -8.84 2.72 -0.52
N ILE A 129 -8.35 2.98 0.70
CA ILE A 129 -8.23 4.36 1.24
C ILE A 129 -7.21 5.16 0.44
N GLY A 130 -6.09 4.54 0.08
CA GLY A 130 -5.07 5.14 -0.78
C GLY A 130 -5.57 5.50 -2.16
N TRP A 131 -6.39 4.61 -2.73
CA TRP A 131 -6.99 4.81 -4.04
C TRP A 131 -7.90 6.05 -4.07
N LEU A 132 -8.66 6.32 -3.01
CA LEU A 132 -9.46 7.55 -2.87
C LEU A 132 -8.58 8.79 -2.69
N ALA A 133 -7.55 8.71 -1.86
CA ALA A 133 -6.64 9.83 -1.61
C ALA A 133 -5.86 10.26 -2.87
N ASP A 134 -5.59 9.32 -3.78
CA ASP A 134 -4.89 9.60 -5.04
C ASP A 134 -5.64 10.56 -5.96
N VAL A 135 -6.98 10.59 -5.92
CA VAL A 135 -7.79 11.51 -6.73
C VAL A 135 -7.33 12.96 -6.54
N LEU A 136 -7.04 13.31 -5.29
CA LEU A 136 -6.58 14.66 -4.90
C LEU A 136 -5.09 14.86 -5.17
N GLN A 137 -4.30 13.79 -5.15
CA GLN A 137 -2.84 13.88 -5.26
C GLN A 137 -2.33 13.84 -6.70
N ILE A 138 -3.03 13.18 -7.63
CA ILE A 138 -2.61 13.01 -9.04
C ILE A 138 -2.20 14.34 -9.71
N PRO A 139 -2.93 15.46 -9.58
CA PRO A 139 -2.55 16.72 -10.20
C PRO A 139 -1.20 17.24 -9.69
N SER A 140 -0.92 17.09 -8.39
CA SER A 140 0.37 17.49 -7.81
C SER A 140 1.51 16.60 -8.33
N MET A 141 1.27 15.29 -8.45
CA MET A 141 2.28 14.33 -8.93
C MET A 141 2.62 14.53 -10.40
N VAL A 142 1.63 14.83 -11.24
CA VAL A 142 1.86 15.11 -12.66
C VAL A 142 2.66 16.41 -12.83
N ARG A 143 2.36 17.45 -12.04
CA ARG A 143 3.13 18.71 -12.04
C ARG A 143 4.59 18.48 -11.61
N ASP A 144 4.81 17.64 -10.60
CA ASP A 144 6.15 17.26 -10.14
C ASP A 144 6.98 16.57 -11.24
N VAL A 145 6.40 15.55 -11.88
CA VAL A 145 7.10 14.79 -12.94
C VAL A 145 7.35 15.64 -14.19
N ASN A 146 6.49 16.61 -14.47
CA ASN A 146 6.62 17.52 -15.60
C ASN A 146 7.54 18.72 -15.34
N ASN A 147 8.05 18.90 -14.11
CA ASN A 147 8.78 20.10 -13.67
C ASN A 147 8.04 21.39 -14.02
N ASP A 148 6.75 21.45 -13.69
CA ASP A 148 5.95 22.65 -13.87
C ASP A 148 6.55 23.82 -13.06
N PRO A 149 6.80 25.01 -13.64
CA PRO A 149 7.35 26.16 -12.93
C PRO A 149 6.64 26.46 -11.61
N ARG A 150 5.29 26.37 -11.57
CA ARG A 150 4.51 26.58 -10.35
C ARG A 150 4.89 25.62 -9.22
N PHE A 151 5.03 24.34 -9.55
CA PHE A 151 5.42 23.32 -8.57
C PHE A 151 6.86 23.54 -8.10
N VAL A 152 7.77 23.90 -8.99
CA VAL A 152 9.17 24.18 -8.66
C VAL A 152 9.28 25.41 -7.75
N GLU A 153 8.52 26.47 -8.00
CA GLU A 153 8.44 27.65 -7.14
C GLU A 153 7.91 27.31 -5.74
N GLU A 154 6.79 26.59 -5.65
CA GLU A 154 6.23 26.10 -4.37
C GLU A 154 7.22 25.22 -3.60
N PHE A 155 7.91 24.32 -4.31
CA PHE A 155 8.92 23.43 -3.71
C PHE A 155 10.15 24.21 -3.23
N ASN A 156 10.64 25.15 -4.03
CA ASN A 156 11.76 26.02 -3.65
C ASN A 156 11.42 26.91 -2.45
N ALA A 157 10.18 27.40 -2.35
CA ALA A 157 9.72 28.13 -1.17
C ALA A 157 9.80 27.23 0.09
N LYS A 158 9.35 25.97 0.00
CA LYS A 158 9.46 25.01 1.11
C LYS A 158 10.90 24.71 1.50
N LEU A 159 11.82 24.61 0.54
CA LEU A 159 13.25 24.41 0.79
C LEU A 159 13.90 25.59 1.51
N ARG A 160 13.45 26.82 1.21
CA ARG A 160 13.95 28.04 1.89
C ARG A 160 13.49 28.11 3.34
N THR A 161 12.26 27.69 3.63
CA THR A 161 11.71 27.70 4.99
C THR A 161 12.24 26.54 5.83
N ASN A 162 12.35 25.34 5.26
CA ASN A 162 12.60 24.11 6.01
C ASN A 162 13.88 23.41 5.55
N ARG A 163 14.92 23.40 6.41
CA ARG A 163 16.18 22.67 6.16
C ARG A 163 15.98 21.17 6.01
N LYS A 164 15.06 20.58 6.78
CA LYS A 164 14.61 19.18 6.68
C LYS A 164 13.11 19.15 6.37
N PRO A 165 12.61 18.13 5.67
CA PRO A 165 11.17 18.01 5.43
C PRO A 165 10.40 17.94 6.76
N PRO A 166 9.28 18.68 6.89
CA PRO A 166 8.50 18.68 8.11
C PRO A 166 7.91 17.31 8.42
N PHE A 167 7.47 17.09 9.66
CA PHE A 167 6.75 15.87 10.02
C PHE A 167 5.41 15.80 9.27
N SER A 168 5.11 14.65 8.68
CA SER A 168 3.83 14.40 8.00
C SER A 168 3.14 13.21 8.63
N THR A 169 2.04 13.47 9.36
CA THR A 169 1.28 12.43 10.07
C THR A 169 0.83 11.31 9.13
N GLY A 170 0.31 11.66 7.94
CA GLY A 170 -0.15 10.66 6.98
C GLY A 170 0.98 9.75 6.48
N ARG A 171 2.17 10.30 6.21
CA ARG A 171 3.33 9.51 5.75
C ARG A 171 3.91 8.66 6.88
N PHE A 172 3.91 9.19 8.10
CA PHE A 172 4.38 8.50 9.29
C PHE A 172 3.49 7.29 9.63
N LEU A 173 2.17 7.49 9.69
CA LEU A 173 1.20 6.39 9.90
C LEU A 173 1.30 5.33 8.80
N LEU A 174 1.44 5.76 7.54
CA LEU A 174 1.63 4.86 6.42
C LEU A 174 2.91 4.03 6.55
N ALA A 175 4.01 4.64 7.00
CA ALA A 175 5.26 3.92 7.23
C ALA A 175 5.11 2.86 8.33
N ILE A 176 4.40 3.16 9.41
CA ILE A 176 4.08 2.19 10.47
C ILE A 176 3.23 1.04 9.91
N MET A 177 2.15 1.35 9.18
CA MET A 177 1.25 0.33 8.63
C MET A 177 1.98 -0.61 7.65
N ILE A 178 2.80 -0.07 6.75
CA ILE A 178 3.55 -0.89 5.78
C ILE A 178 4.69 -1.65 6.44
N GLY A 179 5.37 -1.04 7.42
CA GLY A 179 6.36 -1.71 8.24
C GLY A 179 5.74 -2.93 8.94
N TYR A 180 4.62 -2.72 9.63
CA TYR A 180 3.86 -3.78 10.29
C TYR A 180 3.45 -4.86 9.30
N PHE A 181 2.82 -4.49 8.18
CA PHE A 181 2.32 -5.44 7.17
C PHE A 181 3.45 -6.32 6.61
N TRP A 182 4.60 -5.75 6.28
CA TRP A 182 5.73 -6.52 5.74
C TRP A 182 6.41 -7.38 6.80
N GLY A 183 6.48 -6.90 8.05
CA GLY A 183 6.92 -7.72 9.18
C GLY A 183 6.00 -8.92 9.41
N GLN A 184 4.69 -8.69 9.43
CA GLN A 184 3.68 -9.74 9.61
C GLN A 184 3.74 -10.77 8.47
N LEU A 185 3.91 -10.32 7.22
CA LEU A 185 4.05 -11.22 6.08
C LEU A 185 5.24 -12.16 6.22
N ILE A 186 6.38 -11.67 6.73
CA ILE A 186 7.54 -12.53 7.01
C ILE A 186 7.22 -13.51 8.14
N SER A 187 6.59 -13.05 9.23
CA SER A 187 6.18 -13.92 10.34
C SER A 187 5.28 -15.06 9.88
N LEU A 188 4.25 -14.72 9.08
CA LEU A 188 3.30 -15.67 8.51
C LEU A 188 3.92 -16.64 7.50
N ALA A 189 5.02 -16.26 6.85
CA ALA A 189 5.71 -17.13 5.90
C ALA A 189 6.60 -18.18 6.58
N ILE A 190 6.89 -18.04 7.87
CA ILE A 190 7.77 -18.96 8.62
C ILE A 190 6.94 -20.17 9.07
N PRO A 191 7.36 -21.41 8.77
CA PRO A 191 6.67 -22.63 9.21
C PRO A 191 6.55 -22.69 10.73
N GLN A 192 5.37 -23.00 11.25
CA GLN A 192 5.15 -23.18 12.70
C GLN A 192 5.52 -24.60 13.18
N THR A 193 5.54 -25.57 12.27
CA THR A 193 5.87 -26.97 12.56
C THR A 193 7.28 -27.30 12.09
N GLU A 194 7.91 -28.29 12.73
CA GLU A 194 9.20 -28.81 12.31
C GLU A 194 9.10 -29.35 10.88
N PHE A 195 9.83 -28.73 9.96
CA PHE A 195 9.85 -29.13 8.55
C PHE A 195 11.24 -29.67 8.21
N VAL A 196 11.30 -30.94 7.78
CA VAL A 196 12.55 -31.67 7.51
C VAL A 196 13.41 -31.88 8.78
N GLY A 197 12.77 -31.93 9.95
CA GLY A 197 13.47 -32.12 11.24
C GLY A 197 14.32 -30.93 11.66
N ILE A 198 14.10 -29.75 11.08
CA ILE A 198 14.73 -28.48 11.43
C ILE A 198 13.64 -27.54 11.95
N ASP A 199 13.89 -26.91 13.10
CA ASP A 199 13.09 -25.79 13.59
C ASP A 199 13.47 -24.51 12.84
N TRP A 200 12.51 -23.94 12.11
CA TRP A 200 12.67 -22.73 11.32
C TRP A 200 12.46 -21.44 12.14
N GLY A 201 12.26 -21.54 13.46
CA GLY A 201 12.06 -20.40 14.36
C GLY A 201 13.19 -19.36 14.35
N PHE A 202 14.43 -19.75 14.02
CA PHE A 202 15.54 -18.79 13.88
C PHE A 202 15.29 -17.73 12.79
N LEU A 203 14.42 -18.04 11.82
CA LEU A 203 14.09 -17.14 10.71
C LEU A 203 13.31 -15.91 11.17
N HIS A 204 12.79 -15.90 12.41
CA HIS A 204 12.15 -14.74 13.03
C HIS A 204 13.08 -13.51 13.11
N TRP A 205 14.40 -13.70 13.08
CA TRP A 205 15.37 -12.60 12.99
C TRP A 205 15.29 -11.82 11.65
N LEU A 206 14.56 -12.31 10.65
CA LEU A 206 14.23 -11.57 9.42
C LEU A 206 13.04 -10.61 9.58
N ILE A 207 12.23 -10.76 10.63
CA ILE A 207 11.05 -9.91 10.84
C ILE A 207 11.46 -8.41 10.98
N PRO A 208 12.46 -8.03 11.80
CA PRO A 208 12.88 -6.63 11.91
C PRO A 208 13.44 -6.06 10.61
N PHE A 209 14.02 -6.91 9.77
CA PHE A 209 14.47 -6.52 8.44
C PHE A 209 13.29 -6.17 7.53
N GLY A 210 12.22 -6.98 7.51
CA GLY A 210 11.00 -6.68 6.78
C GLY A 210 10.34 -5.37 7.19
N VAL A 211 10.23 -5.14 8.51
CA VAL A 211 9.68 -3.89 9.06
C VAL A 211 10.50 -2.68 8.63
N ALA A 212 11.82 -2.74 8.78
CA ALA A 212 12.70 -1.66 8.37
C ALA A 212 12.63 -1.38 6.86
N LEU A 213 12.52 -2.43 6.04
CA LEU A 213 12.38 -2.29 4.59
C LEU A 213 11.03 -1.64 4.23
N GLY A 214 9.94 -2.03 4.89
CA GLY A 214 8.62 -1.41 4.73
C GLY A 214 8.63 0.08 5.07
N VAL A 215 9.15 0.45 6.24
CA VAL A 215 9.29 1.86 6.65
C VAL A 215 10.16 2.64 5.67
N TRP A 216 11.31 2.08 5.29
CA TRP A 216 12.25 2.74 4.37
C TRP A 216 11.67 2.94 2.97
N THR A 217 10.88 2.00 2.44
CA THR A 217 10.25 2.13 1.12
C THR A 217 9.23 3.28 1.10
N VAL A 218 8.39 3.40 2.14
CA VAL A 218 7.43 4.52 2.29
C VAL A 218 8.15 5.84 2.53
N GLY A 219 9.22 5.83 3.32
CA GLY A 219 10.04 7.00 3.59
C GLY A 219 10.74 7.57 2.35
N ASN A 220 11.23 6.70 1.45
CA ASN A 220 11.96 7.08 0.22
C ASN A 220 11.06 7.36 -0.98
N THR A 221 9.90 7.92 -0.73
CA THR A 221 8.86 8.10 -1.72
C THR A 221 8.65 9.59 -2.03
N GLY A 222 8.64 9.95 -3.31
CA GLY A 222 8.45 11.33 -3.75
C GLY A 222 9.72 12.18 -3.58
N ARG A 223 9.56 13.37 -2.98
CA ARG A 223 10.63 14.36 -2.77
C ARG A 223 11.34 14.22 -1.41
N GLU A 224 11.19 13.08 -0.76
CA GLU A 224 11.87 12.73 0.50
C GLU A 224 12.75 11.50 0.27
N LYS A 225 13.93 11.48 0.91
CA LYS A 225 14.87 10.35 0.90
C LYS A 225 15.43 10.12 2.30
N GLY A 226 15.92 8.91 2.55
CA GLY A 226 16.62 8.57 3.77
C GLY A 226 17.33 7.23 3.68
N VAL A 227 18.29 7.02 4.59
CA VAL A 227 19.10 5.80 4.66
C VAL A 227 18.33 4.65 5.32
N LEU A 228 18.62 3.41 4.91
CA LEU A 228 17.98 2.20 5.45
C LEU A 228 18.54 1.80 6.83
N TRP A 229 19.82 2.08 7.09
CA TRP A 229 20.51 1.59 8.28
C TRP A 229 19.91 2.07 9.60
N HIS A 230 19.47 3.33 9.70
CA HIS A 230 18.85 3.81 10.94
C HIS A 230 17.53 3.08 11.24
N CYS A 231 16.73 2.75 10.21
CA CYS A 231 15.52 1.94 10.36
C CYS A 231 15.85 0.52 10.82
N LEU A 232 16.90 -0.08 10.26
CA LEU A 232 17.36 -1.41 10.64
C LEU A 232 17.82 -1.44 12.10
N VAL A 233 18.72 -0.53 12.50
CA VAL A 233 19.19 -0.48 13.89
C VAL A 233 18.02 -0.28 14.84
N ALA A 234 17.10 0.63 14.53
CA ALA A 234 15.92 0.87 15.35
C ALA A 234 15.00 -0.35 15.44
N SER A 235 14.73 -1.04 14.33
CA SER A 235 13.87 -2.23 14.33
C SER A 235 14.50 -3.39 15.08
N TYR A 236 15.81 -3.65 14.92
CA TYR A 236 16.49 -4.73 15.63
C TYR A 236 16.63 -4.44 17.13
N VAL A 237 16.92 -3.20 17.53
CA VAL A 237 16.97 -2.82 18.96
C VAL A 237 15.59 -2.93 19.61
N SER A 238 14.55 -2.47 18.91
CA SER A 238 13.17 -2.59 19.41
C SER A 238 12.65 -4.03 19.38
N TYR A 239 13.18 -4.91 18.53
CA TYR A 239 12.83 -6.34 18.51
C TYR A 239 13.16 -7.06 19.82
N LEU A 240 14.14 -6.56 20.61
CA LEU A 240 14.40 -7.09 21.95
C LEU A 240 13.18 -6.94 22.90
N SER A 241 12.22 -6.06 22.59
CA SER A 241 10.97 -5.96 23.35
C SER A 241 10.14 -7.24 23.36
N ARG A 242 10.35 -8.14 22.38
CA ARG A 242 9.72 -9.47 22.32
C ARG A 242 9.97 -10.32 23.57
N TYR A 243 11.11 -10.12 24.26
CA TYR A 243 11.41 -10.87 25.50
C TYR A 243 10.68 -10.34 26.72
N PHE A 244 10.14 -9.12 26.67
CA PHE A 244 9.47 -8.47 27.78
C PHE A 244 7.94 -8.46 27.61
N ILE A 245 7.46 -8.51 26.37
CA ILE A 245 6.03 -8.40 26.04
C ILE A 245 5.57 -9.71 25.40
N MET A 246 4.58 -10.36 26.04
CA MET A 246 4.09 -11.67 25.63
C MET A 246 3.23 -11.63 24.35
N GLU A 247 2.50 -10.53 24.11
CA GLU A 247 1.59 -10.42 22.96
C GLU A 247 2.33 -9.96 21.69
N GLU A 248 2.07 -10.68 20.58
CA GLU A 248 2.69 -10.45 19.27
C GLU A 248 2.50 -9.03 18.74
N GLU A 249 1.27 -8.53 18.87
CA GLU A 249 0.83 -7.25 18.32
C GLU A 249 1.61 -6.06 18.90
N TYR A 250 1.94 -6.10 20.19
CA TYR A 250 2.62 -4.98 20.86
C TYR A 250 4.08 -4.86 20.46
N TRP A 251 4.84 -5.95 20.40
CA TRP A 251 6.24 -5.84 19.99
C TRP A 251 6.36 -5.52 18.49
N PHE A 252 5.41 -5.96 17.66
CA PHE A 252 5.35 -5.54 16.25
C PHE A 252 5.08 -4.05 16.07
N THR A 253 4.13 -3.51 16.83
CA THR A 253 3.76 -2.09 16.77
C THR A 253 4.88 -1.21 17.31
N ILE A 254 5.51 -1.56 18.45
CA ILE A 254 6.67 -0.87 19.00
C ILE A 254 7.81 -0.86 17.97
N MET A 255 8.11 -2.01 17.36
CA MET A 255 9.18 -2.11 16.38
C MET A 255 8.94 -1.24 15.15
N SER A 256 7.72 -1.27 14.60
CA SER A 256 7.32 -0.46 13.45
C SER A 256 7.35 1.05 13.78
N PHE A 257 6.89 1.42 14.98
CA PHE A 257 6.89 2.80 15.47
C PHE A 257 8.30 3.34 15.68
N CYS A 258 9.17 2.60 16.38
CA CYS A 258 10.58 2.98 16.59
C CYS A 258 11.34 3.13 15.28
N SER A 259 11.13 2.22 14.33
CA SER A 259 11.73 2.29 12.99
C SER A 259 11.26 3.52 12.20
N ALA A 260 9.95 3.83 12.24
CA ALA A 260 9.37 5.02 11.60
C ALA A 260 9.89 6.32 12.25
N LEU A 261 10.00 6.38 13.57
CA LEU A 261 10.57 7.53 14.29
C LEU A 261 12.05 7.74 13.96
N ALA A 262 12.83 6.65 13.85
CA ALA A 262 14.22 6.72 13.45
C ALA A 262 14.38 7.22 12.02
N PHE A 263 13.49 6.82 11.10
CA PHE A 263 13.49 7.37 9.74
C PHE A 263 13.24 8.88 9.77
N ASP A 264 12.16 9.32 10.43
CA ASP A 264 11.70 10.71 10.40
C ASP A 264 12.69 11.69 11.06
N ASN A 265 13.24 11.32 12.23
CA ASN A 265 14.14 12.18 12.99
C ASN A 265 15.61 12.15 12.48
N LEU A 266 16.11 10.97 12.13
CA LEU A 266 17.54 10.77 11.85
C LEU A 266 17.86 10.72 10.35
N SER A 267 17.00 10.07 9.55
CA SER A 267 17.33 9.74 8.15
C SER A 267 16.74 10.68 7.12
N LYS A 268 15.66 11.39 7.48
CA LYS A 268 14.81 12.10 6.54
C LYS A 268 15.49 13.36 5.97
N GLU A 269 15.65 13.39 4.66
CA GLU A 269 16.25 14.47 3.90
C GLU A 269 15.42 14.80 2.64
N TRP A 270 15.57 16.02 2.13
CA TRP A 270 14.96 16.41 0.85
C TRP A 270 15.64 15.70 -0.33
N ASN A 271 14.83 15.14 -1.23
CA ASN A 271 15.28 14.65 -2.52
C ASN A 271 15.14 15.76 -3.58
N LEU A 272 16.27 16.41 -3.88
CA LEU A 272 16.35 17.49 -4.86
C LEU A 272 16.32 16.98 -6.31
N GLU A 273 16.51 15.68 -6.52
CA GLU A 273 16.55 15.11 -7.86
C GLU A 273 15.16 15.05 -8.49
N VAL A 274 15.07 15.56 -9.71
CA VAL A 274 13.90 15.39 -10.57
C VAL A 274 13.78 13.92 -11.00
N PRO A 275 12.57 13.31 -10.98
CA PRO A 275 12.34 11.95 -11.48
C PRO A 275 12.81 11.72 -12.92
N LYS A 276 14.01 11.16 -13.08
CA LYS A 276 14.62 10.87 -14.39
C LYS A 276 13.95 9.68 -15.07
N LYS A 277 13.96 9.69 -16.41
CA LYS A 277 13.62 8.50 -17.21
C LYS A 277 14.64 7.39 -16.95
N LYS A 278 14.18 6.27 -16.41
CA LYS A 278 14.96 5.01 -16.39
C LYS A 278 14.52 4.13 -17.55
N ARG A 279 15.40 3.23 -18.00
CA ARG A 279 15.08 2.21 -19.01
C ARG A 279 13.93 1.34 -18.51
N LEU A 280 12.90 1.12 -19.34
CA LEU A 280 11.71 0.35 -18.97
C LEU A 280 12.07 -1.06 -18.50
N VAL A 281 12.97 -1.74 -19.23
CA VAL A 281 13.46 -3.09 -18.90
C VAL A 281 14.04 -3.15 -17.48
N ARG A 282 14.86 -2.17 -17.08
CA ARG A 282 15.43 -2.13 -15.72
C ARG A 282 14.36 -1.95 -14.65
N ARG A 283 13.35 -1.11 -14.92
CA ARG A 283 12.23 -0.88 -13.98
C ARG A 283 11.40 -2.15 -13.82
N LEU A 284 11.04 -2.79 -14.93
CA LEU A 284 10.30 -4.03 -14.95
C LEU A 284 11.09 -5.15 -14.26
N ALA A 285 12.39 -5.30 -14.52
CA ALA A 285 13.23 -6.29 -13.86
C ALA A 285 13.26 -6.13 -12.33
N VAL A 286 13.41 -4.90 -11.82
CA VAL A 286 13.39 -4.63 -10.37
C VAL A 286 12.02 -4.93 -9.75
N LEU A 287 10.94 -4.48 -10.40
CA LEU A 287 9.58 -4.70 -9.90
C LEU A 287 9.17 -6.17 -9.95
N THR A 288 9.51 -6.88 -11.03
CA THR A 288 9.23 -8.33 -11.17
C THR A 288 10.02 -9.14 -10.15
N THR A 289 11.29 -8.82 -9.92
CA THR A 289 12.09 -9.49 -8.87
C THR A 289 11.46 -9.28 -7.48
N ALA A 290 11.04 -8.04 -7.17
CA ALA A 290 10.38 -7.74 -5.90
C ALA A 290 9.01 -8.43 -5.78
N ALA A 291 8.24 -8.52 -6.87
CA ALA A 291 6.96 -9.21 -6.92
C ALA A 291 7.11 -10.72 -6.73
N VAL A 292 8.15 -11.34 -7.32
CA VAL A 292 8.46 -12.76 -7.13
C VAL A 292 8.79 -13.04 -5.66
N ILE A 293 9.63 -12.22 -5.01
CA ILE A 293 9.92 -12.38 -3.58
C ILE A 293 8.64 -12.25 -2.75
N TYR A 294 7.81 -11.25 -3.04
CA TYR A 294 6.55 -11.02 -2.31
C TYR A 294 5.56 -12.19 -2.47
N LEU A 295 5.38 -12.68 -3.70
CA LEU A 295 4.51 -13.84 -3.98
C LEU A 295 5.07 -15.13 -3.39
N ALA A 296 6.39 -15.28 -3.34
CA ALA A 296 7.01 -16.42 -2.68
C ALA A 296 6.70 -16.44 -1.17
N LEU A 297 6.71 -15.29 -0.48
CA LEU A 297 6.32 -15.21 0.93
C LEU A 297 4.86 -15.63 1.14
N TRP A 298 3.94 -15.14 0.31
CA TRP A 298 2.54 -15.58 0.34
C TRP A 298 2.38 -17.07 0.01
N GLY A 299 3.16 -17.57 -0.95
CA GLY A 299 3.19 -18.99 -1.29
C GLY A 299 3.67 -19.86 -0.13
N CYS A 300 4.71 -19.44 0.60
CA CYS A 300 5.16 -20.10 1.81
C CYS A 300 4.07 -20.12 2.89
N PHE A 301 3.40 -18.99 3.13
CA PHE A 301 2.28 -18.94 4.07
C PHE A 301 1.18 -19.94 3.70
N LEU A 302 0.70 -19.90 2.45
CA LEU A 302 -0.36 -20.80 1.98
C LEU A 302 0.06 -22.28 2.03
N TYR A 303 1.33 -22.58 1.78
CA TYR A 303 1.82 -23.95 1.77
C TYR A 303 2.00 -24.52 3.19
N PHE A 304 2.66 -23.79 4.08
CA PHE A 304 3.05 -24.29 5.40
C PHE A 304 2.01 -24.02 6.50
N ASN A 305 1.37 -22.86 6.48
CA ASN A 305 0.55 -22.38 7.59
C ASN A 305 -0.94 -22.24 7.22
N GLY A 306 -1.29 -22.35 5.94
CA GLY A 306 -2.68 -22.28 5.50
C GLY A 306 -3.43 -23.56 5.84
N THR A 307 -4.52 -23.43 6.61
CA THR A 307 -5.49 -24.51 6.86
C THR A 307 -6.87 -24.09 6.36
N ILE A 308 -7.65 -25.04 5.84
CA ILE A 308 -9.04 -24.87 5.43
C ILE A 308 -9.88 -25.86 6.23
N THR A 309 -10.99 -25.38 6.77
CA THR A 309 -11.95 -26.21 7.49
C THR A 309 -12.89 -26.90 6.50
N ASP A 310 -12.98 -28.22 6.57
CA ASP A 310 -14.02 -28.98 5.85
C ASP A 310 -15.40 -28.74 6.47
N SER A 311 -16.46 -29.10 5.73
CA SER A 311 -17.85 -29.18 6.15
C SER A 311 -18.10 -30.05 7.39
N GLU A 312 -17.22 -31.01 7.66
CA GLU A 312 -17.23 -31.86 8.86
C GLU A 312 -16.46 -31.23 10.05
N GLY A 313 -15.80 -30.08 9.85
CA GLY A 313 -15.06 -29.34 10.87
C GLY A 313 -13.59 -29.70 10.98
N ASP A 314 -13.08 -30.61 10.13
CA ASP A 314 -11.68 -31.00 10.13
C ASP A 314 -10.78 -29.94 9.46
N GLU A 315 -9.65 -29.62 10.09
CA GLU A 315 -8.65 -28.69 9.56
C GLU A 315 -7.69 -29.42 8.61
N VAL A 316 -7.82 -29.18 7.31
CA VAL A 316 -6.95 -29.75 6.29
C VAL A 316 -5.96 -28.69 5.81
N PRO A 317 -4.65 -29.00 5.70
CA PRO A 317 -3.69 -28.08 5.11
C PRO A 317 -4.06 -27.69 3.68
N VAL A 318 -3.92 -26.41 3.33
CA VAL A 318 -4.28 -25.85 2.02
C VAL A 318 -3.59 -26.58 0.87
N HIS A 319 -2.32 -26.97 1.05
CA HIS A 319 -1.58 -27.67 -0.01
C HIS A 319 -2.17 -29.07 -0.31
N GLU A 320 -2.65 -29.77 0.72
CA GLU A 320 -3.32 -31.06 0.59
C GLU A 320 -4.72 -30.89 0.00
N ALA A 321 -5.48 -29.91 0.50
CA ALA A 321 -6.79 -29.57 -0.05
C ALA A 321 -6.70 -29.21 -1.54
N LEU A 322 -5.71 -28.41 -1.94
CA LEU A 322 -5.48 -28.03 -3.34
C LEU A 322 -5.09 -29.25 -4.19
N TYR A 323 -4.25 -30.14 -3.66
CA TYR A 323 -3.86 -31.36 -4.34
C TYR A 323 -5.05 -32.30 -4.59
N ASN A 324 -5.87 -32.51 -3.55
CA ASN A 324 -7.09 -33.33 -3.63
C ASN A 324 -8.13 -32.69 -4.55
N PHE A 325 -8.29 -31.37 -4.50
CA PHE A 325 -9.15 -30.61 -5.40
C PHE A 325 -8.75 -30.77 -6.86
N LEU A 326 -7.47 -30.62 -7.20
CA LEU A 326 -6.97 -30.78 -8.58
C LEU A 326 -7.12 -32.21 -9.12
N LYS A 327 -7.26 -33.20 -8.23
CA LYS A 327 -7.57 -34.59 -8.58
C LYS A 327 -9.06 -34.93 -8.54
N SER A 328 -9.88 -34.05 -7.98
CA SER A 328 -11.30 -34.31 -7.80
C SER A 328 -12.02 -34.41 -9.16
N PRO A 329 -13.11 -35.21 -9.25
CA PRO A 329 -13.96 -35.27 -10.44
C PRO A 329 -14.48 -33.89 -10.85
N TRP A 330 -14.66 -33.00 -9.89
CA TRP A 330 -15.10 -31.64 -10.13
C TRP A 330 -14.13 -30.85 -11.02
N TRP A 331 -12.80 -31.01 -10.84
CA TRP A 331 -11.83 -30.29 -11.66
C TRP A 331 -11.81 -30.78 -13.11
N THR A 332 -12.02 -32.09 -13.32
CA THR A 332 -12.19 -32.64 -14.66
C THR A 332 -13.48 -32.15 -15.31
N ASP A 333 -14.58 -32.12 -14.56
CA ASP A 333 -15.87 -31.61 -15.05
C ASP A 333 -15.80 -30.11 -15.40
N LEU A 334 -15.11 -29.31 -14.57
CA LEU A 334 -14.88 -27.90 -14.86
C LEU A 334 -14.08 -27.72 -16.15
N LYS A 335 -12.98 -28.46 -16.31
CA LYS A 335 -12.17 -28.41 -17.55
C LYS A 335 -12.99 -28.79 -18.77
N GLN A 336 -13.81 -29.84 -18.65
CA GLN A 336 -14.67 -30.30 -19.73
C GLN A 336 -15.73 -29.25 -20.06
N THR A 337 -16.41 -28.71 -19.07
CA THR A 337 -17.41 -27.64 -19.23
C THR A 337 -16.82 -26.40 -19.90
N LEU A 338 -15.62 -25.97 -19.49
CA LEU A 338 -14.92 -24.86 -20.12
C LEU A 338 -14.52 -25.16 -21.57
N HIS A 339 -14.08 -26.39 -21.85
CA HIS A 339 -13.76 -26.83 -23.21
C HIS A 339 -15.00 -26.82 -24.09
N ASP A 340 -16.10 -27.40 -23.63
CA ASP A 340 -17.36 -27.48 -24.36
C ASP A 340 -17.96 -26.10 -24.58
N THR A 341 -17.89 -25.22 -23.57
CA THR A 341 -18.30 -23.82 -23.69
C THR A 341 -17.46 -23.09 -24.72
N TYR A 342 -16.14 -23.31 -24.75
CA TYR A 342 -15.25 -22.71 -25.75
C TYR A 342 -15.57 -23.21 -27.16
N GLN A 343 -15.79 -24.52 -27.35
CA GLN A 343 -16.18 -25.06 -28.65
C GLN A 343 -17.54 -24.53 -29.09
N PHE A 344 -18.51 -24.50 -28.18
CA PHE A 344 -19.82 -23.92 -28.42
C PHE A 344 -19.73 -22.45 -28.84
N ALA A 345 -18.90 -21.66 -28.14
CA ALA A 345 -18.63 -20.26 -28.47
C ALA A 345 -17.95 -20.07 -29.83
N LYS A 346 -17.05 -20.99 -30.20
CA LYS A 346 -16.38 -20.99 -31.51
C LYS A 346 -17.36 -21.25 -32.65
N HIS A 347 -18.36 -22.11 -32.45
CA HIS A 347 -19.32 -22.50 -33.48
C HIS A 347 -20.54 -21.56 -33.60
N HIS A 348 -21.08 -21.07 -32.48
CA HIS A 348 -22.31 -20.26 -32.46
C HIS A 348 -22.05 -18.76 -32.23
N GLY A 349 -20.80 -18.38 -31.94
CA GLY A 349 -20.40 -17.02 -31.60
C GLY A 349 -20.67 -16.69 -30.13
N TRP A 350 -19.80 -15.85 -29.55
CA TRP A 350 -19.86 -15.45 -28.14
C TRP A 350 -21.16 -14.75 -27.73
N ALA A 351 -21.89 -14.17 -28.68
CA ALA A 351 -23.16 -13.50 -28.41
C ALA A 351 -24.27 -14.49 -28.02
N GLU A 352 -24.35 -15.65 -28.68
CA GLU A 352 -25.37 -16.66 -28.36
C GLU A 352 -25.03 -17.39 -27.05
N VAL A 353 -23.74 -17.60 -26.77
CA VAL A 353 -23.29 -18.11 -25.46
C VAL A 353 -23.68 -17.16 -24.35
N TRP A 354 -23.45 -15.85 -24.53
CA TRP A 354 -23.87 -14.84 -23.55
C TRP A 354 -25.38 -14.82 -23.35
N LYS A 355 -26.15 -14.93 -24.43
CA LYS A 355 -27.61 -14.99 -24.37
C LYS A 355 -28.09 -16.23 -23.62
N GLN A 356 -27.54 -17.40 -23.90
CA GLN A 356 -27.88 -18.64 -23.20
C GLN A 356 -27.50 -18.59 -21.72
N ILE A 357 -26.33 -18.01 -21.38
CA ILE A 357 -25.93 -17.77 -19.99
C ILE A 357 -26.93 -16.85 -19.29
N VAL A 358 -27.30 -15.74 -19.92
CA VAL A 358 -28.30 -14.80 -19.41
C VAL A 358 -29.68 -15.45 -19.23
N ASP A 359 -30.11 -16.26 -20.19
CA ASP A 359 -31.39 -16.98 -20.12
C ASP A 359 -31.38 -18.05 -19.00
N SER A 360 -30.24 -18.71 -18.76
CA SER A 360 -30.08 -19.70 -17.70
C SER A 360 -29.96 -19.12 -16.29
N MET A 361 -29.51 -17.87 -16.15
CA MET A 361 -29.32 -17.20 -14.85
C MET A 361 -30.63 -16.75 -14.18
N ASP A 362 -31.80 -16.96 -14.81
CA ASP A 362 -33.10 -16.51 -14.30
C ASP A 362 -33.06 -15.04 -13.84
N VAL A 363 -32.65 -14.13 -14.71
CA VAL A 363 -32.42 -12.71 -14.38
C VAL A 363 -33.67 -12.01 -13.81
N ASP A 364 -34.87 -12.46 -14.17
CA ASP A 364 -36.13 -11.95 -13.63
C ASP A 364 -36.58 -12.69 -12.34
N GLY A 365 -35.90 -13.75 -11.91
CA GLY A 365 -36.19 -14.56 -10.72
C GLY A 365 -37.49 -15.35 -10.80
N GLU A 366 -38.01 -15.57 -12.01
CA GLU A 366 -39.33 -16.14 -12.24
C GLU A 366 -39.33 -17.64 -11.95
N GLN A 367 -38.29 -18.37 -12.38
CA GLN A 367 -38.18 -19.81 -12.16
C GLN A 367 -37.97 -20.12 -10.68
N ASN A 368 -37.15 -19.32 -9.98
CA ASN A 368 -36.99 -19.47 -8.54
C ASN A 368 -38.31 -19.20 -7.80
N ALA A 369 -39.05 -18.16 -8.19
CA ALA A 369 -40.33 -17.84 -7.58
C ALA A 369 -41.39 -18.95 -7.75
N TYR A 370 -41.43 -19.60 -8.93
CA TYR A 370 -42.28 -20.77 -9.15
C TYR A 370 -41.90 -21.96 -8.24
N LYS A 371 -40.59 -22.21 -8.05
CA LYS A 371 -40.09 -23.25 -7.15
C LYS A 371 -40.42 -22.97 -5.69
N VAL A 372 -40.20 -21.75 -5.21
CA VAL A 372 -40.50 -21.34 -3.82
C VAL A 372 -41.99 -21.47 -3.49
N LEU A 373 -42.86 -21.13 -4.45
CA LEU A 373 -44.31 -21.25 -4.29
C LEU A 373 -44.85 -22.66 -4.60
N GLY A 374 -44.03 -23.58 -5.11
CA GLY A 374 -44.40 -24.96 -5.42
C GLY A 374 -45.40 -25.11 -6.57
N ILE A 375 -45.41 -24.17 -7.52
CA ILE A 375 -46.36 -24.14 -8.64
C ILE A 375 -45.66 -24.28 -9.99
N SER A 376 -46.39 -24.81 -10.97
CA SER A 376 -45.89 -24.92 -12.34
C SER A 376 -45.79 -23.54 -13.01
N ALA A 377 -44.85 -23.39 -13.95
CA ALA A 377 -44.65 -22.14 -14.69
C ALA A 377 -45.89 -21.72 -15.53
N THR A 378 -46.82 -22.64 -15.77
CA THR A 378 -48.07 -22.44 -16.51
C THR A 378 -49.26 -21.99 -15.64
N ALA A 379 -49.06 -21.82 -14.32
CA ALA A 379 -50.14 -21.49 -13.37
C ALA A 379 -50.88 -20.18 -13.70
N SER A 380 -52.20 -20.18 -13.47
CA SER A 380 -53.07 -19.05 -13.79
C SER A 380 -52.85 -17.86 -12.84
N GLN A 381 -53.23 -16.64 -13.24
CA GLN A 381 -53.03 -15.45 -12.40
C GLN A 381 -53.86 -15.49 -11.11
N VAL A 382 -55.07 -16.03 -11.18
CA VAL A 382 -55.97 -16.14 -10.05
C VAL A 382 -55.39 -17.12 -9.03
N GLU A 383 -54.86 -18.24 -9.51
CA GLU A 383 -54.19 -19.26 -8.71
C GLU A 383 -52.98 -18.71 -7.96
N ILE A 384 -52.07 -18.00 -8.64
CA ILE A 384 -50.89 -17.39 -8.00
C ILE A 384 -51.28 -16.40 -6.91
N LYS A 385 -52.24 -15.50 -7.17
CA LYS A 385 -52.67 -14.50 -6.18
C LYS A 385 -53.32 -15.15 -4.96
N THR A 386 -54.13 -16.19 -5.19
CA THR A 386 -54.82 -16.91 -4.11
C THR A 386 -53.82 -17.69 -3.27
N LEU A 387 -52.86 -18.35 -3.91
CA LEU A 387 -51.80 -19.09 -3.25
C LEU A 387 -50.88 -18.18 -2.44
N CYS A 388 -50.41 -17.06 -3.01
CA CYS A 388 -49.63 -16.05 -2.29
C CYS A 388 -50.36 -15.57 -1.03
N ARG A 389 -51.65 -15.26 -1.13
CA ARG A 389 -52.45 -14.80 0.01
C ARG A 389 -52.62 -15.88 1.09
N ASN A 390 -52.72 -17.16 0.70
CA ASN A 390 -52.86 -18.26 1.65
C ASN A 390 -51.52 -18.57 2.33
N LEU A 391 -50.44 -18.70 1.55
CA LEU A 391 -49.10 -18.94 2.05
C LEU A 391 -48.64 -17.84 3.01
N SER A 392 -48.82 -16.55 2.66
CA SER A 392 -48.47 -15.45 3.56
C SER A 392 -49.23 -15.47 4.90
N LYS A 393 -50.48 -15.98 4.92
CA LYS A 393 -51.23 -16.13 6.17
C LYS A 393 -50.73 -17.31 6.99
N GLU A 394 -50.29 -18.38 6.34
CA GLU A 394 -49.80 -19.59 7.00
C GLU A 394 -48.42 -19.36 7.61
N THR A 395 -47.53 -18.67 6.91
CA THR A 395 -46.15 -18.40 7.33
C THR A 395 -45.96 -17.10 8.10
N HIS A 396 -47.02 -16.41 8.51
CA HIS A 396 -46.91 -15.14 9.22
C HIS A 396 -46.14 -15.29 10.56
N PRO A 397 -45.11 -14.45 10.82
CA PRO A 397 -44.24 -14.60 12.00
C PRO A 397 -44.99 -14.53 13.33
N ASP A 398 -46.06 -13.74 13.42
CA ASP A 398 -46.91 -13.65 14.64
C ASP A 398 -47.54 -14.97 15.09
N LYS A 399 -47.59 -16.00 14.23
CA LYS A 399 -48.10 -17.33 14.61
C LYS A 399 -47.09 -18.15 15.41
N VAL A 400 -45.80 -17.78 15.40
CA VAL A 400 -44.72 -18.53 16.04
C VAL A 400 -44.35 -17.89 17.37
N LYS A 401 -44.64 -18.57 18.48
CA LYS A 401 -44.36 -18.08 19.84
C LYS A 401 -42.91 -18.35 20.29
N ASP A 402 -42.23 -19.33 19.67
CA ASP A 402 -40.88 -19.74 20.04
C ASP A 402 -39.80 -18.87 19.40
N LYS A 403 -38.94 -18.28 20.23
CA LYS A 403 -37.90 -17.31 19.81
C LYS A 403 -36.82 -17.92 18.89
N SER A 404 -36.58 -19.23 18.96
CA SER A 404 -35.61 -19.94 18.11
C SER A 404 -36.15 -20.21 16.70
N ARG A 405 -37.46 -20.43 16.56
CA ARG A 405 -38.13 -20.72 15.27
C ARG A 405 -38.66 -19.45 14.60
N LEU A 406 -38.76 -18.35 15.33
CA LEU A 406 -39.20 -17.05 14.82
C LEU A 406 -38.35 -16.60 13.62
N ARG A 407 -37.02 -16.69 13.71
CA ARG A 407 -36.11 -16.32 12.61
C ARG A 407 -36.38 -17.12 11.34
N ALA A 408 -36.52 -18.45 11.46
CA ALA A 408 -36.80 -19.31 10.32
C ALA A 408 -38.18 -19.03 9.68
N ALA A 409 -39.18 -18.65 10.50
CA ALA A 409 -40.50 -18.26 10.01
C ALA A 409 -40.47 -16.88 9.31
N GLU A 410 -39.72 -15.92 9.85
CA GLU A 410 -39.47 -14.61 9.24
C GLU A 410 -38.77 -14.74 7.89
N GLU A 411 -37.69 -15.52 7.81
CA GLU A 411 -36.95 -15.80 6.56
C GLU A 411 -37.89 -16.40 5.51
N ARG A 412 -38.65 -17.44 5.88
CA ARG A 412 -39.58 -18.10 4.95
C ARG A 412 -40.72 -17.20 4.50
N PHE A 413 -41.22 -16.33 5.37
CA PHE A 413 -42.22 -15.33 5.01
C PHE A 413 -41.68 -14.32 4.00
N MET A 414 -40.45 -13.84 4.22
CA MET A 414 -39.76 -12.91 3.32
C MET A 414 -39.50 -13.54 1.94
N GLU A 415 -39.07 -14.80 1.89
CA GLU A 415 -38.88 -15.52 0.62
C GLU A 415 -40.17 -15.65 -0.19
N ILE A 416 -41.28 -16.02 0.46
CA ILE A 416 -42.60 -16.12 -0.20
C ILE A 416 -43.02 -14.74 -0.74
N GLN A 417 -42.82 -13.68 0.04
CA GLN A 417 -43.17 -12.33 -0.37
C GLN A 417 -42.35 -11.88 -1.59
N GLN A 418 -41.04 -12.15 -1.59
CA GLN A 418 -40.15 -11.86 -2.71
C GLN A 418 -40.56 -12.64 -3.97
N ALA A 419 -40.90 -13.93 -3.84
CA ALA A 419 -41.38 -14.74 -4.95
C ALA A 419 -42.70 -14.20 -5.55
N CYS A 420 -43.67 -13.85 -4.72
CA CYS A 420 -44.93 -13.24 -5.14
C CYS A 420 -44.73 -11.88 -5.83
N GLU A 421 -43.81 -11.06 -5.31
CA GLU A 421 -43.47 -9.77 -5.91
C GLU A 421 -42.80 -9.95 -7.28
N ALA A 422 -41.82 -10.85 -7.40
CA ALA A 422 -41.12 -11.16 -8.65
C ALA A 422 -42.10 -11.56 -9.76
N LEU A 423 -43.00 -12.53 -9.49
CA LEU A 423 -44.04 -12.95 -10.45
C LEU A 423 -44.99 -11.80 -10.82
N SER A 424 -45.37 -10.96 -9.85
CA SER A 424 -46.24 -9.81 -10.11
C SER A 424 -45.57 -8.76 -11.01
N LYS A 425 -44.27 -8.49 -10.79
CA LYS A 425 -43.46 -7.50 -11.51
C LYS A 425 -43.21 -7.97 -12.95
N THR A 426 -42.83 -9.23 -13.13
CA THR A 426 -42.59 -9.83 -14.46
C THR A 426 -43.86 -9.81 -15.31
N ARG A 427 -45.01 -10.15 -14.72
CA ARG A 427 -46.31 -10.06 -15.43
C ARG A 427 -46.73 -8.64 -15.73
N ARG A 428 -46.52 -7.69 -14.81
CA ARG A 428 -46.78 -6.26 -15.07
C ARG A 428 -45.95 -5.73 -16.24
N LYS A 429 -44.65 -6.06 -16.29
CA LYS A 429 -43.77 -5.71 -17.42
C LYS A 429 -44.26 -6.33 -18.74
N ARG A 430 -44.63 -7.62 -18.75
CA ARG A 430 -45.17 -8.29 -19.95
C ARG A 430 -46.45 -7.61 -20.46
N ARG A 431 -47.40 -7.30 -19.56
CA ARG A 431 -48.63 -6.58 -19.91
C ARG A 431 -48.36 -5.19 -20.50
N GLN A 432 -47.38 -4.47 -19.95
CA GLN A 432 -46.97 -3.16 -20.48
C GLN A 432 -46.31 -3.26 -21.87
N ARG A 433 -45.48 -4.29 -22.10
CA ARG A 433 -44.89 -4.54 -23.43
C ARG A 433 -45.96 -4.87 -24.47
N ASN A 434 -46.91 -5.75 -24.15
CA ASN A 434 -47.98 -6.12 -25.08
C ASN A 434 -48.85 -4.92 -25.46
N LYS A 435 -49.18 -4.06 -24.48
CA LYS A 435 -49.92 -2.82 -24.77
C LYS A 435 -49.16 -1.89 -25.71
N LYS A 436 -47.83 -1.80 -25.57
CA LYS A 436 -46.99 -0.97 -26.43
C LYS A 436 -46.81 -1.53 -27.84
N SER A 437 -46.83 -2.87 -28.00
CA SER A 437 -46.80 -3.50 -29.33
C SER A 437 -48.13 -3.41 -30.07
N ASP A 438 -49.25 -3.34 -29.34
CA ASP A 438 -50.58 -3.16 -29.94
C ASP A 438 -50.85 -1.70 -30.37
N GLU A 439 -50.05 -0.75 -29.86
CA GLU A 439 -50.10 0.68 -30.19
C GLU A 439 -49.12 1.10 -31.33
N LEU A 440 -48.26 0.18 -31.79
CA LEU A 440 -47.30 0.36 -32.90
C LEU A 440 -47.77 -0.42 -34.14
#